data_AF-A0A1X1YF56-F1
#
_entry.id   AF-A0A1X1YF56-F1
#
_cell.length_a   1.000
_cell.length_b   1.000
_cell.length_c   1.000
_cell.angle_alpha   90.00
_cell.angle_beta   90.00
_cell.angle_gamma   90.00
#
_symmetry.space_group_name_H-M   'P 1'
#
loop_
_entity.id
_entity.type
_entity.pdbx_description
1 polymer ?
#
loop_
_entity_poly.entity_id
_entity_poly.type
_entity_poly.pdbx_seq_one_letter_code
_entity_poly.pdbx_strand_id
1 'polypeptide(L)'
;MLALGLGVGAALAATPIASAAPSSTDGGAGALGVAGAFAAAGIGDAVATVGTAAATGPTLPDDFGSLAISVSGMSLLSLGSATASSSFGNIAIAYGDNSNANAMSGFFNYASAMGVQSNAMAGAGGSFNYAAAAGHWASANAGWGSGNVATATGDHAVAYAGSGVGDAVYDSDFNNATAEGYQAIAYAGWDGSSNNVASAIGDGVVDYAPEVVPPSADATDFWSDLWSLFSN
;
A
#
# COMPACT_ATOMS: atom_id res chain seq x y z
N MET A 1 96.31 -21.96 -33.58
CA MET A 1 94.89 -22.33 -33.79
C MET A 1 94.07 -21.78 -32.63
N LEU A 2 92.82 -21.39 -32.91
CA LEU A 2 91.70 -21.08 -32.00
C LEU A 2 91.98 -20.34 -30.67
N ALA A 3 91.44 -19.11 -30.59
CA ALA A 3 91.32 -18.36 -29.35
C ALA A 3 89.99 -18.64 -28.65
N LEU A 4 90.00 -18.69 -27.32
CA LEU A 4 88.83 -18.66 -26.45
C LEU A 4 88.56 -17.20 -26.04
N GLY A 5 87.34 -16.71 -26.22
CA GLY A 5 86.93 -15.37 -25.82
C GLY A 5 85.51 -15.37 -25.25
N LEU A 6 85.36 -14.95 -24.00
CA LEU A 6 84.06 -14.62 -23.40
C LEU A 6 83.50 -13.34 -24.04
N GLY A 7 82.18 -13.25 -24.17
CA GLY A 7 81.47 -12.04 -24.59
C GLY A 7 80.03 -12.02 -24.06
N VAL A 8 79.64 -10.93 -23.39
CA VAL A 8 78.37 -10.76 -22.67
C VAL A 8 77.39 -9.92 -23.50
N GLY A 9 76.08 -10.19 -23.39
CA GLY A 9 74.99 -9.35 -23.91
C GLY A 9 73.73 -10.19 -24.20
N ALA A 10 72.69 -10.26 -23.36
CA ALA A 10 71.87 -9.20 -22.75
C ALA A 10 70.99 -8.44 -23.78
N ALA A 11 69.89 -9.08 -24.20
CA ALA A 11 68.79 -8.44 -24.94
C ALA A 11 67.48 -9.25 -24.78
N LEU A 12 66.90 -9.28 -23.58
CA LEU A 12 65.50 -9.72 -23.42
C LEU A 12 64.60 -8.49 -23.51
N ALA A 13 63.78 -8.43 -24.55
CA ALA A 13 62.97 -7.26 -24.87
C ALA A 13 61.89 -7.02 -23.80
N ALA A 14 61.89 -5.81 -23.22
CA ALA A 14 60.79 -5.33 -22.41
C ALA A 14 59.63 -4.89 -23.33
N THR A 15 58.69 -5.79 -23.60
CA THR A 15 57.38 -5.42 -24.12
C THR A 15 56.56 -4.75 -23.01
N PRO A 16 56.00 -3.54 -23.22
CA PRO A 16 55.08 -2.96 -22.27
C PRO A 16 53.80 -3.80 -22.26
N ILE A 17 53.49 -4.43 -21.13
CA ILE A 17 52.17 -5.02 -20.89
C ILE A 17 51.18 -3.87 -20.86
N ALA A 18 50.30 -3.80 -21.86
CA ALA A 18 49.23 -2.82 -21.89
C ALA A 18 48.31 -3.06 -20.68
N SER A 19 48.22 -2.06 -19.80
CA SER A 19 47.27 -2.06 -18.69
C SER A 19 45.86 -1.91 -19.24
N ALA A 20 45.21 -3.03 -19.54
CA ALA A 20 43.76 -3.06 -19.74
C ALA A 20 43.08 -2.67 -18.42
N ALA A 21 42.65 -1.41 -18.31
CA ALA A 21 41.79 -0.99 -17.21
C ALA A 21 40.47 -1.77 -17.31
N PRO A 22 40.07 -2.54 -16.28
CA PRO A 22 38.77 -3.19 -16.29
C PRO A 22 37.68 -2.12 -16.22
N SER A 23 36.74 -2.14 -17.18
CA SER A 23 35.55 -1.29 -17.14
C SER A 23 34.73 -1.63 -15.90
N SER A 24 34.52 -0.65 -15.04
CA SER A 24 33.96 -0.79 -13.68
C SER A 24 32.43 -0.90 -13.65
N THR A 25 31.83 -1.66 -14.58
CA THR A 25 30.37 -1.70 -14.76
C THR A 25 29.68 -2.85 -14.03
N ASP A 26 30.37 -3.98 -13.85
CA ASP A 26 29.82 -5.17 -13.20
C ASP A 26 30.59 -5.46 -11.90
N GLY A 27 29.88 -5.66 -10.78
CA GLY A 27 30.40 -5.68 -9.40
C GLY A 27 31.30 -6.86 -8.99
N GLY A 28 32.24 -7.30 -9.83
CA GLY A 28 33.14 -8.43 -9.58
C GLY A 28 34.58 -8.09 -9.15
N ALA A 29 34.96 -6.81 -9.14
CA ALA A 29 36.36 -6.40 -8.97
C ALA A 29 36.94 -6.62 -7.55
N GLY A 30 36.11 -6.89 -6.53
CA GLY A 30 36.55 -7.07 -5.15
C GLY A 30 37.35 -8.36 -4.87
N ALA A 31 37.19 -9.40 -5.69
CA ALA A 31 37.76 -10.73 -5.39
C ALA A 31 39.22 -10.92 -5.86
N LEU A 32 39.63 -10.27 -6.96
CA LEU A 32 40.94 -10.52 -7.60
C LEU A 32 42.08 -9.62 -7.08
N GLY A 33 41.76 -8.45 -6.50
CA GLY A 33 42.77 -7.61 -5.82
C GLY A 33 43.32 -8.25 -4.53
N VAL A 34 42.56 -9.16 -3.92
CA VAL A 34 42.89 -9.79 -2.63
C VAL A 34 44.02 -10.81 -2.75
N ALA A 35 44.12 -11.54 -3.88
CA ALA A 35 45.13 -12.57 -4.07
C ALA A 35 46.58 -12.03 -4.08
N GLY A 36 46.78 -10.78 -4.53
CA GLY A 36 48.10 -10.13 -4.52
C GLY A 36 48.54 -9.63 -3.13
N ALA A 37 47.58 -9.32 -2.24
CA ALA A 37 47.86 -8.79 -0.91
C ALA A 37 48.29 -9.88 0.10
N PHE A 38 47.84 -11.12 -0.11
CA PHE A 38 48.17 -12.26 0.77
C PHE A 38 49.65 -12.68 0.79
N ALA A 39 50.48 -12.18 -0.13
CA ALA A 39 51.92 -12.48 -0.16
C ALA A 39 52.76 -11.65 0.83
N ALA A 40 52.19 -10.60 1.44
CA ALA A 40 52.91 -9.68 2.33
C ALA A 40 52.23 -9.41 3.68
N ALA A 41 50.91 -9.62 3.78
CA ALA A 41 50.16 -9.43 5.03
C ALA A 41 50.23 -10.70 5.91
N GLY A 42 50.65 -10.53 7.18
CA GLY A 42 50.58 -11.60 8.17
C GLY A 42 49.14 -11.96 8.54
N ILE A 43 48.92 -13.16 9.09
CA ILE A 43 47.58 -13.66 9.45
C ILE A 43 46.83 -12.69 10.40
N GLY A 44 47.54 -11.98 11.28
CA GLY A 44 46.93 -10.96 12.15
C GLY A 44 46.41 -9.71 11.42
N ASP A 45 47.01 -9.36 10.28
CA ASP A 45 46.67 -8.17 9.48
C ASP A 45 45.52 -8.45 8.50
N ALA A 46 45.45 -9.70 8.02
CA ALA A 46 44.30 -10.20 7.28
C ALA A 46 43.01 -10.16 8.14
N VAL A 47 43.11 -10.47 9.44
CA VAL A 47 41.98 -10.37 10.39
C VAL A 47 41.53 -8.93 10.61
N ALA A 48 42.44 -7.94 10.60
CA ALA A 48 42.10 -6.53 10.66
C ALA A 48 41.43 -6.01 9.36
N THR A 49 41.79 -6.61 8.22
CA THR A 49 41.29 -6.19 6.88
C THR A 49 39.98 -6.87 6.47
N VAL A 50 39.57 -7.97 7.12
CA VAL A 50 38.17 -8.44 7.13
C VAL A 50 37.32 -7.57 8.09
N GLY A 51 37.64 -6.28 8.13
CA GLY A 51 36.89 -5.24 8.82
C GLY A 51 35.60 -4.97 8.07
N THR A 52 34.52 -5.64 8.50
CA THR A 52 33.16 -5.11 8.47
C THR A 52 32.78 -4.36 7.18
N ALA A 53 32.99 -4.99 6.03
CA ALA A 53 32.17 -4.71 4.86
C ALA A 53 30.76 -5.19 5.19
N ALA A 54 30.04 -4.37 5.96
CA ALA A 54 28.63 -4.57 6.25
C ALA A 54 27.95 -4.72 4.89
N ALA A 55 27.38 -5.90 4.64
CA ALA A 55 26.68 -6.14 3.40
C ALA A 55 25.57 -5.09 3.34
N THR A 56 25.75 -4.08 2.47
CA THR A 56 24.73 -3.08 2.23
C THR A 56 23.52 -3.84 1.72
N GLY A 57 22.54 -4.03 2.61
CA GLY A 57 21.30 -4.70 2.24
C GLY A 57 20.73 -4.01 1.01
N PRO A 58 20.04 -4.74 0.12
CA PRO A 58 19.50 -4.15 -1.10
C PRO A 58 18.67 -2.93 -0.74
N THR A 59 19.23 -1.74 -1.01
CA THR A 59 18.53 -0.47 -0.83
C THR A 59 17.44 -0.45 -1.87
N LEU A 60 16.19 -0.44 -1.41
CA LEU A 60 15.08 -0.12 -2.30
C LEU A 60 15.38 1.23 -2.96
N PRO A 61 15.15 1.39 -4.27
CA PRO A 61 15.19 2.70 -4.91
C PRO A 61 14.40 3.72 -4.10
N ASP A 62 14.88 4.96 -4.03
CA ASP A 62 14.21 6.05 -3.29
C ASP A 62 12.77 6.30 -3.81
N ASP A 63 12.48 5.81 -5.03
CA ASP A 63 11.17 5.80 -5.69
C ASP A 63 10.17 4.75 -5.14
N PHE A 64 10.60 3.83 -4.25
CA PHE A 64 9.70 2.92 -3.55
C PHE A 64 8.89 3.72 -2.50
N GLY A 65 7.74 4.24 -2.94
CA GLY A 65 6.79 4.92 -2.07
C GLY A 65 6.35 4.05 -0.88
N SER A 66 5.94 4.72 0.20
CA SER A 66 5.47 4.08 1.44
C SER A 66 4.47 2.96 1.15
N LEU A 67 4.70 1.75 1.67
CA LEU A 67 3.90 0.55 1.37
C LEU A 67 3.81 -0.35 2.61
N ALA A 68 2.59 -0.75 2.99
CA ALA A 68 2.35 -1.74 4.03
C ALA A 68 1.33 -2.78 3.58
N ILE A 69 1.56 -4.05 3.98
CA ILE A 69 0.72 -5.20 3.64
C ILE A 69 0.52 -6.05 4.89
N SER A 70 -0.73 -6.28 5.27
CA SER A 70 -1.12 -7.18 6.36
C SER A 70 -2.11 -8.22 5.87
N VAL A 71 -1.90 -9.49 6.24
CA VAL A 71 -2.77 -10.60 5.90
C VAL A 71 -2.98 -11.48 7.13
N SER A 72 -4.23 -11.76 7.48
CA SER A 72 -4.63 -12.66 8.56
C SER A 72 -3.98 -12.35 9.92
N GLY A 73 -3.81 -11.07 10.27
CA GLY A 73 -3.17 -10.66 11.53
C GLY A 73 -1.64 -10.57 11.49
N MET A 74 -1.01 -10.91 10.36
CA MET A 74 0.44 -10.84 10.19
C MET A 74 0.79 -9.64 9.31
N SER A 75 1.70 -8.78 9.79
CA SER A 75 2.35 -7.77 8.94
C SER A 75 3.39 -8.46 8.07
N LEU A 76 3.22 -8.41 6.75
CA LEU A 76 4.11 -9.03 5.78
C LEU A 76 5.14 -8.04 5.23
N LEU A 77 4.75 -6.77 5.13
CA LEU A 77 5.60 -5.68 4.66
C LEU A 77 5.18 -4.38 5.35
N SER A 78 6.16 -3.55 5.71
CA SER A 78 5.96 -2.17 6.17
C SER A 78 7.17 -1.35 5.76
N LEU A 79 6.95 -0.32 4.95
CA LEU A 79 7.95 0.55 4.35
C LEU A 79 7.45 2.01 4.42
N GLY A 80 8.35 2.92 4.76
CA GLY A 80 8.04 4.35 4.86
C GLY A 80 7.02 4.65 5.96
N SER A 81 5.96 5.37 5.61
CA SER A 81 4.94 5.91 6.52
C SER A 81 3.55 5.30 6.37
N ALA A 82 3.38 4.29 5.51
CA ALA A 82 2.10 3.61 5.30
C ALA A 82 1.81 2.60 6.42
N THR A 83 0.54 2.45 6.80
CA THR A 83 0.11 1.52 7.85
C THR A 83 -0.96 0.55 7.34
N ALA A 84 -0.74 -0.76 7.52
CA ALA A 84 -1.72 -1.79 7.20
C ALA A 84 -1.93 -2.72 8.40
N SER A 85 -3.18 -2.94 8.78
CA SER A 85 -3.57 -3.83 9.88
C SER A 85 -4.73 -4.73 9.47
N SER A 86 -4.68 -6.00 9.86
CA SER A 86 -5.75 -6.97 9.62
C SER A 86 -5.96 -7.86 10.84
N SER A 87 -7.13 -8.49 10.96
CA SER A 87 -7.33 -9.66 11.82
C SER A 87 -7.25 -10.97 11.02
N PHE A 88 -7.30 -12.12 11.70
CA PHE A 88 -7.28 -13.44 11.05
C PHE A 88 -8.36 -13.56 9.96
N GLY A 89 -7.97 -14.05 8.77
CA GLY A 89 -8.88 -14.20 7.63
C GLY A 89 -9.10 -12.94 6.78
N ASN A 90 -8.48 -11.81 7.10
CA ASN A 90 -8.67 -10.53 6.41
C ASN A 90 -7.38 -10.04 5.71
N ILE A 91 -7.51 -9.02 4.87
CA ILE A 91 -6.42 -8.45 4.07
C ILE A 91 -6.46 -6.92 4.13
N ALA A 92 -5.32 -6.29 4.42
CA ALA A 92 -5.16 -4.84 4.38
C ALA A 92 -3.89 -4.44 3.60
N ILE A 93 -4.01 -3.45 2.71
CA ILE A 93 -2.93 -2.97 1.83
C ILE A 93 -2.94 -1.44 1.79
N ALA A 94 -1.87 -0.80 2.24
CA ALA A 94 -1.72 0.66 2.22
C ALA A 94 -0.51 1.08 1.35
N TYR A 95 -0.70 2.02 0.43
CA TYR A 95 0.32 2.53 -0.48
C TYR A 95 0.23 4.06 -0.62
N GLY A 96 1.34 4.76 -0.44
CA GLY A 96 1.42 6.22 -0.39
C GLY A 96 1.71 6.75 1.02
N ASP A 97 2.26 7.95 1.11
CA ASP A 97 2.75 8.48 2.38
C ASP A 97 1.60 8.76 3.35
N ASN A 98 1.74 8.26 4.59
CA ASN A 98 0.71 8.28 5.63
C ASN A 98 -0.63 7.66 5.20
N SER A 99 -0.63 6.75 4.22
CA SER A 99 -1.81 5.94 3.87
C SER A 99 -2.11 4.88 4.95
N ASN A 100 -3.38 4.59 5.19
CA ASN A 100 -3.82 3.68 6.25
C ASN A 100 -4.89 2.69 5.77
N ALA A 101 -4.66 1.39 5.90
CA ALA A 101 -5.63 0.33 5.59
C ALA A 101 -5.88 -0.57 6.80
N ASN A 102 -7.14 -0.81 7.15
CA ASN A 102 -7.51 -1.57 8.35
C ASN A 102 -8.68 -2.54 8.10
N ALA A 103 -8.44 -3.85 8.17
CA ALA A 103 -9.43 -4.90 7.89
C ALA A 103 -9.67 -5.80 9.12
N MET A 104 -10.63 -5.42 9.96
CA MET A 104 -10.88 -6.02 11.28
C MET A 104 -12.08 -6.97 11.28
N SER A 105 -12.26 -7.72 12.38
CA SER A 105 -13.40 -8.62 12.68
C SER A 105 -13.72 -9.69 11.62
N GLY A 106 -14.67 -10.58 11.91
CA GLY A 106 -15.22 -11.54 10.93
C GLY A 106 -14.19 -12.31 10.11
N PHE A 107 -14.51 -12.53 8.83
CA PHE A 107 -13.64 -13.15 7.83
C PHE A 107 -13.79 -12.46 6.48
N PHE A 108 -12.77 -12.57 5.63
CA PHE A 108 -12.77 -12.09 4.24
C PHE A 108 -13.06 -10.59 4.09
N ASN A 109 -12.74 -9.78 5.11
CA ASN A 109 -12.75 -8.33 4.98
C ASN A 109 -11.47 -7.87 4.24
N TYR A 110 -11.62 -6.92 3.33
CA TYR A 110 -10.55 -6.37 2.50
C TYR A 110 -10.51 -4.85 2.62
N ALA A 111 -9.35 -4.29 2.96
CA ALA A 111 -9.12 -2.85 2.98
C ALA A 111 -7.92 -2.47 2.09
N SER A 112 -8.07 -1.50 1.19
CA SER A 112 -6.98 -0.97 0.39
C SER A 112 -6.97 0.55 0.39
N ALA A 113 -5.85 1.17 0.78
CA ALA A 113 -5.66 2.61 0.73
C ALA A 113 -4.49 2.92 -0.20
N MET A 114 -4.72 3.69 -1.26
CA MET A 114 -3.75 4.07 -2.28
C MET A 114 -3.74 5.60 -2.42
N GLY A 115 -2.56 6.21 -2.42
CA GLY A 115 -2.37 7.67 -2.46
C GLY A 115 -2.04 8.28 -1.10
N VAL A 116 -1.46 9.48 -1.14
CA VAL A 116 -0.96 10.19 0.06
C VAL A 116 -2.12 10.55 0.98
N GLN A 117 -2.01 10.17 2.25
CA GLN A 117 -3.02 10.39 3.31
C GLN A 117 -4.38 9.74 3.02
N SER A 118 -4.40 8.68 2.19
CA SER A 118 -5.60 7.86 1.96
C SER A 118 -5.91 6.94 3.14
N ASN A 119 -7.19 6.60 3.36
CA ASN A 119 -7.65 5.79 4.48
C ASN A 119 -8.70 4.76 4.04
N ALA A 120 -8.57 3.49 4.41
CA ALA A 120 -9.53 2.46 4.10
C ALA A 120 -9.80 1.58 5.33
N MET A 121 -11.07 1.38 5.69
CA MET A 121 -11.48 0.55 6.82
C MET A 121 -12.56 -0.45 6.40
N ALA A 122 -12.38 -1.73 6.73
CA ALA A 122 -13.34 -2.79 6.47
C ALA A 122 -13.60 -3.64 7.72
N GLY A 123 -14.85 -4.04 7.96
CA GLY A 123 -15.20 -5.05 8.96
C GLY A 123 -15.27 -4.55 10.40
N ALA A 124 -15.91 -3.40 10.63
CA ALA A 124 -16.19 -2.90 11.97
C ALA A 124 -17.33 -3.68 12.70
N GLY A 125 -17.65 -4.91 12.28
CA GLY A 125 -18.69 -5.73 12.94
C GLY A 125 -19.13 -7.02 12.25
N GLY A 126 -18.62 -7.36 11.05
CA GLY A 126 -19.02 -8.58 10.34
C GLY A 126 -18.00 -9.05 9.30
N SER A 127 -18.46 -9.76 8.26
CA SER A 127 -17.60 -10.47 7.28
C SER A 127 -17.85 -10.03 5.83
N PHE A 128 -16.93 -10.33 4.91
CA PHE A 128 -17.04 -10.02 3.47
C PHE A 128 -17.17 -8.53 3.12
N ASN A 129 -16.69 -7.64 3.99
CA ASN A 129 -16.69 -6.19 3.76
C ASN A 129 -15.48 -5.77 2.90
N TYR A 130 -15.68 -4.87 1.94
CA TYR A 130 -14.67 -4.40 0.99
C TYR A 130 -14.54 -2.87 1.06
N ALA A 131 -13.35 -2.35 1.39
CA ALA A 131 -13.06 -0.92 1.38
C ALA A 131 -11.85 -0.60 0.50
N ALA A 132 -11.98 0.34 -0.44
CA ALA A 132 -10.91 0.77 -1.33
C ALA A 132 -10.86 2.31 -1.44
N ALA A 133 -9.78 2.95 -1.01
CA ALA A 133 -9.51 4.38 -1.20
C ALA A 133 -8.31 4.55 -2.14
N ALA A 134 -8.35 5.50 -3.07
CA ALA A 134 -7.41 5.62 -4.17
C ALA A 134 -7.23 7.08 -4.64
N GLY A 135 -6.61 7.95 -3.83
CA GLY A 135 -6.38 9.37 -4.15
C GLY A 135 -5.72 10.14 -3.00
N HIS A 136 -5.40 11.43 -3.19
CA HIS A 136 -4.87 12.25 -2.09
C HIS A 136 -6.00 12.56 -1.08
N TRP A 137 -5.84 12.20 0.19
CA TRP A 137 -6.91 12.30 1.21
C TRP A 137 -8.20 11.51 0.90
N ALA A 138 -8.14 10.46 0.08
CA ALA A 138 -9.31 9.60 -0.16
C ALA A 138 -9.65 8.74 1.08
N SER A 139 -10.93 8.50 1.39
CA SER A 139 -11.36 7.74 2.58
C SER A 139 -12.52 6.77 2.31
N ALA A 140 -12.31 5.46 2.47
CA ALA A 140 -13.35 4.43 2.30
C ALA A 140 -13.63 3.66 3.61
N ASN A 141 -14.88 3.37 3.95
CA ASN A 141 -15.26 2.68 5.19
C ASN A 141 -16.43 1.70 5.00
N ALA A 142 -16.14 0.40 4.82
CA ALA A 142 -17.13 -0.68 4.79
C ALA A 142 -17.30 -1.27 6.20
N GLY A 143 -18.22 -0.69 6.98
CA GLY A 143 -18.20 -0.75 8.45
C GLY A 143 -18.86 -1.98 9.09
N TRP A 144 -19.93 -1.75 9.83
CA TRP A 144 -20.67 -2.75 10.61
C TRP A 144 -21.54 -3.62 9.70
N GLY A 145 -21.82 -4.86 10.13
CA GLY A 145 -22.53 -5.83 9.30
C GLY A 145 -21.60 -6.56 8.32
N SER A 146 -22.20 -7.25 7.35
CA SER A 146 -21.53 -8.16 6.42
C SER A 146 -21.85 -7.85 4.97
N GLY A 147 -20.87 -8.08 4.08
CA GLY A 147 -21.05 -7.90 2.64
C GLY A 147 -21.08 -6.44 2.18
N ASN A 148 -20.66 -5.49 3.02
CA ASN A 148 -20.66 -4.08 2.64
C ASN A 148 -19.49 -3.74 1.69
N VAL A 149 -19.68 -2.75 0.83
CA VAL A 149 -18.68 -2.29 -0.15
C VAL A 149 -18.51 -0.77 0.02
N ALA A 150 -17.28 -0.26 0.00
CA ALA A 150 -16.97 1.17 0.05
C ALA A 150 -15.77 1.47 -0.87
N THR A 151 -15.91 2.39 -1.82
CA THR A 151 -14.88 2.73 -2.81
C THR A 151 -14.70 4.25 -2.89
N ALA A 152 -13.48 4.78 -2.99
CA ALA A 152 -13.19 6.21 -2.88
C ALA A 152 -11.99 6.63 -3.77
N THR A 153 -12.17 7.03 -5.05
CA THR A 153 -11.07 7.27 -6.01
C THR A 153 -10.83 8.75 -6.33
N GLY A 154 -9.66 9.30 -6.03
CA GLY A 154 -9.29 10.68 -6.35
C GLY A 154 -9.29 11.59 -5.13
N ASP A 155 -8.91 12.84 -5.34
CA ASP A 155 -8.51 13.71 -4.24
C ASP A 155 -9.71 14.09 -3.36
N HIS A 156 -9.63 13.92 -2.04
CA HIS A 156 -10.76 14.16 -1.13
C HIS A 156 -12.05 13.40 -1.51
N ALA A 157 -11.93 12.20 -2.10
CA ALA A 157 -13.06 11.30 -2.32
C ALA A 157 -13.35 10.48 -1.04
N VAL A 158 -14.59 10.39 -0.59
CA VAL A 158 -14.98 9.80 0.71
C VAL A 158 -16.16 8.86 0.50
N ALA A 159 -16.14 7.62 1.01
CA ALA A 159 -17.27 6.70 0.92
C ALA A 159 -17.45 5.84 2.18
N TYR A 160 -18.69 5.64 2.62
CA TYR A 160 -19.06 4.82 3.79
C TYR A 160 -20.13 3.80 3.42
N ALA A 161 -20.05 2.56 3.91
CA ALA A 161 -21.23 1.69 3.92
C ALA A 161 -21.23 0.60 5.02
N GLY A 162 -22.27 0.42 5.83
CA GLY A 162 -22.70 1.36 6.88
C GLY A 162 -22.16 0.87 8.24
N SER A 163 -22.88 0.90 9.36
CA SER A 163 -23.63 2.03 9.94
C SER A 163 -22.81 2.59 11.13
N GLY A 164 -23.42 3.17 12.18
CA GLY A 164 -22.67 3.54 13.40
C GLY A 164 -23.49 3.72 14.69
N VAL A 165 -23.13 2.94 15.72
CA VAL A 165 -23.25 3.20 17.18
C VAL A 165 -24.56 3.79 17.76
N GLY A 166 -25.70 3.59 17.10
CA GLY A 166 -27.02 3.66 17.74
C GLY A 166 -27.39 2.30 18.35
N ASP A 167 -27.71 2.25 19.65
CA ASP A 167 -28.20 1.03 20.29
C ASP A 167 -29.50 0.56 19.58
N ALA A 168 -29.45 -0.65 18.99
CA ALA A 168 -30.57 -1.39 18.37
C ALA A 168 -30.90 -1.19 16.87
N VAL A 169 -29.97 -0.77 16.00
CA VAL A 169 -30.11 -0.97 14.54
C VAL A 169 -29.55 -2.34 14.15
N TYR A 170 -30.41 -3.24 13.62
CA TYR A 170 -30.12 -4.68 13.57
C TYR A 170 -29.69 -5.26 12.22
N ASP A 171 -29.78 -4.48 11.14
CA ASP A 171 -29.43 -4.94 9.80
C ASP A 171 -28.66 -3.82 9.07
N SER A 172 -27.37 -4.08 8.90
CA SER A 172 -26.39 -3.24 8.18
C SER A 172 -25.60 -4.09 7.19
N ASP A 173 -26.25 -5.11 6.63
CA ASP A 173 -25.64 -6.01 5.67
C ASP A 173 -25.87 -5.52 4.22
N PHE A 174 -24.96 -5.89 3.32
CA PHE A 174 -25.03 -5.69 1.86
C PHE A 174 -25.21 -4.24 1.37
N ASN A 175 -24.69 -3.25 2.12
CA ASN A 175 -24.66 -1.86 1.66
C ASN A 175 -23.47 -1.60 0.73
N ASN A 176 -23.54 -0.62 -0.15
CA ASN A 176 -22.48 -0.29 -1.10
C ASN A 176 -22.30 1.23 -1.18
N ALA A 177 -21.07 1.75 -1.13
CA ALA A 177 -20.81 3.14 -1.45
C ALA A 177 -19.59 3.37 -2.34
N THR A 178 -19.61 4.41 -3.18
CA THR A 178 -18.55 4.65 -4.19
C THR A 178 -18.41 6.14 -4.51
N ALA A 179 -17.35 6.81 -4.05
CA ALA A 179 -17.10 8.22 -4.36
C ALA A 179 -15.84 8.43 -5.20
N GLU A 180 -15.78 9.42 -6.10
CA GLU A 180 -14.55 9.74 -6.86
C GLU A 180 -14.31 11.28 -6.99
N GLY A 181 -13.10 11.82 -6.78
CA GLY A 181 -12.84 13.24 -6.39
C GLY A 181 -12.96 14.34 -7.49
N TYR A 182 -12.86 15.65 -7.19
CA TYR A 182 -12.40 16.31 -5.95
C TYR A 182 -13.55 16.73 -5.00
N GLN A 183 -13.39 16.69 -3.68
CA GLN A 183 -14.50 16.90 -2.70
C GLN A 183 -15.75 16.02 -2.96
N ALA A 184 -15.59 14.71 -3.13
CA ALA A 184 -16.73 13.82 -3.35
C ALA A 184 -16.99 12.93 -2.13
N ILE A 185 -18.24 12.74 -1.72
CA ILE A 185 -18.60 12.10 -0.45
C ILE A 185 -19.80 11.16 -0.67
N ALA A 186 -19.77 9.93 -0.14
CA ALA A 186 -20.81 8.90 -0.27
C ALA A 186 -21.08 8.12 1.02
N TYR A 187 -22.31 7.65 1.25
CA TYR A 187 -22.73 6.96 2.49
C TYR A 187 -23.92 6.01 2.26
N ALA A 188 -23.81 4.71 2.61
CA ALA A 188 -24.92 3.75 2.52
C ALA A 188 -25.13 2.95 3.81
N GLY A 189 -26.36 2.70 4.26
CA GLY A 189 -26.57 1.95 5.50
C GLY A 189 -26.73 2.84 6.74
N TRP A 190 -27.76 3.69 6.72
CA TRP A 190 -28.51 4.04 7.94
C TRP A 190 -30.02 3.78 7.76
N ASP A 191 -30.36 2.84 6.87
CA ASP A 191 -31.69 2.56 6.32
C ASP A 191 -32.48 1.44 7.00
N GLY A 192 -31.93 0.81 8.03
CA GLY A 192 -32.72 0.02 8.98
C GLY A 192 -33.18 -1.40 8.56
N SER A 193 -33.12 -1.83 7.29
CA SER A 193 -33.00 -3.27 6.93
C SER A 193 -32.56 -3.58 5.48
N SER A 194 -31.26 -3.36 5.23
CA SER A 194 -30.40 -3.81 4.10
C SER A 194 -30.70 -3.40 2.64
N ASN A 195 -29.64 -3.54 1.82
CA ASN A 195 -29.56 -3.39 0.36
C ASN A 195 -29.29 -1.98 -0.22
N ASN A 196 -28.66 -1.08 0.54
CA ASN A 196 -28.61 0.34 0.19
C ASN A 196 -27.28 0.75 -0.46
N VAL A 197 -27.35 1.60 -1.48
CA VAL A 197 -26.28 1.82 -2.47
C VAL A 197 -26.13 3.31 -2.75
N ALA A 198 -24.93 3.87 -2.59
CA ALA A 198 -24.75 5.32 -2.52
C ALA A 198 -23.42 5.78 -3.18
N SER A 199 -23.46 6.69 -4.16
CA SER A 199 -22.31 6.98 -5.04
C SER A 199 -22.17 8.46 -5.42
N ALA A 200 -20.96 9.02 -5.40
CA ALA A 200 -20.73 10.45 -5.65
C ALA A 200 -19.38 10.78 -6.33
N ILE A 201 -19.42 11.36 -7.53
CA ILE A 201 -18.21 11.55 -8.36
C ILE A 201 -18.07 13.03 -8.83
N GLY A 202 -17.05 13.75 -8.31
CA GLY A 202 -16.47 14.96 -8.91
C GLY A 202 -16.94 16.35 -8.43
N ASP A 203 -16.02 17.13 -7.87
CA ASP A 203 -16.07 18.58 -7.57
C ASP A 203 -17.34 19.10 -6.87
N GLY A 204 -17.44 18.82 -5.57
CA GLY A 204 -18.47 19.35 -4.67
C GLY A 204 -19.69 18.43 -4.54
N VAL A 205 -19.51 17.32 -3.82
CA VAL A 205 -20.47 16.20 -3.85
C VAL A 205 -20.70 15.58 -2.47
N VAL A 206 -21.93 15.08 -2.28
CA VAL A 206 -22.43 14.36 -1.10
C VAL A 206 -23.43 13.30 -1.57
N ASP A 207 -23.49 12.17 -0.87
CA ASP A 207 -24.39 11.06 -1.09
C ASP A 207 -24.61 10.28 0.22
N TYR A 208 -25.78 9.64 0.37
CA TYR A 208 -26.37 9.21 1.66
C TYR A 208 -27.56 8.24 1.47
N ALA A 209 -27.77 7.27 2.38
CA ALA A 209 -28.91 6.33 2.31
C ALA A 209 -29.58 5.98 3.68
N PRO A 210 -30.84 6.46 3.86
CA PRO A 210 -31.93 5.87 4.66
C PRO A 210 -33.34 5.96 3.97
N GLU A 211 -34.46 5.34 4.37
CA GLU A 211 -34.78 4.23 5.30
C GLU A 211 -36.04 3.46 4.79
N VAL A 212 -36.19 2.20 5.19
CA VAL A 212 -37.30 1.25 4.94
C VAL A 212 -38.72 1.84 5.06
N VAL A 213 -39.65 1.38 4.19
CA VAL A 213 -41.10 1.61 4.34
C VAL A 213 -41.77 0.37 4.97
N PRO A 214 -42.49 0.49 6.11
CA PRO A 214 -43.20 -0.64 6.72
C PRO A 214 -44.39 -1.12 5.86
N PRO A 215 -44.87 -2.36 6.00
CA PRO A 215 -45.79 -3.01 5.06
C PRO A 215 -47.27 -2.59 5.19
N SER A 216 -47.56 -1.28 5.25
CA SER A 216 -48.92 -0.73 5.23
C SER A 216 -48.98 0.75 4.82
N ALA A 217 -49.73 1.04 3.74
CA ALA A 217 -50.50 2.27 3.41
C ALA A 217 -49.89 3.67 3.72
N ASP A 218 -49.93 4.67 2.83
CA ASP A 218 -50.46 4.80 1.46
C ASP A 218 -49.63 5.90 0.73
N ALA A 219 -49.57 5.90 -0.60
CA ALA A 219 -48.73 6.83 -1.37
C ALA A 219 -49.29 8.27 -1.46
N THR A 220 -50.24 8.62 -0.61
CA THR A 220 -50.97 9.90 -0.59
C THR A 220 -50.18 11.02 0.07
N ASP A 221 -49.36 10.71 1.07
CA ASP A 221 -48.78 11.71 1.97
C ASP A 221 -47.63 12.50 1.31
N PHE A 222 -46.85 11.86 0.43
CA PHE A 222 -45.81 12.54 -0.37
C PHE A 222 -46.41 13.64 -1.26
N TRP A 223 -47.53 13.35 -1.92
CA TRP A 223 -48.16 14.32 -2.80
C TRP A 223 -48.90 15.41 -2.03
N SER A 224 -49.53 15.10 -0.88
CA SER A 224 -50.17 16.14 -0.05
C SER A 224 -49.17 17.13 0.50
N ASP A 225 -48.03 16.67 1.02
CA ASP A 225 -46.99 17.56 1.57
C ASP A 225 -46.36 18.40 0.45
N LEU A 226 -46.09 17.80 -0.72
CA LEU A 226 -45.58 18.52 -1.89
C LEU A 226 -46.55 19.62 -2.36
N TRP A 227 -47.86 19.35 -2.42
CA TRP A 227 -48.84 20.37 -2.80
C TRP A 227 -49.05 21.44 -1.73
N SER A 228 -48.88 21.12 -0.44
CA SER A 228 -48.96 22.11 0.65
C SER A 228 -47.90 23.21 0.55
N LEU A 229 -46.72 22.88 0.01
CA LEU A 229 -45.59 23.79 -0.16
C LEU A 229 -45.86 24.91 -1.19
N PHE A 230 -46.72 24.64 -2.19
CA PHE A 230 -47.03 25.56 -3.29
C PHE A 230 -48.39 26.27 -3.14
N SER A 231 -49.10 26.09 -2.01
CA SER A 231 -50.49 26.56 -1.83
C SER A 231 -50.72 27.55 -0.68
N ASN A 232 -49.65 28.19 -0.18
CA ASN A 232 -49.71 29.38 0.68
C ASN A 232 -49.45 30.68 -0.12
#